data_AF-A0A9E0LAJ8-F1
#
_entry.id   AF-A0A9E0LAJ8-F1
#
_cell.length_a   1.000
_cell.length_b   1.000
_cell.length_c   1.000
_cell.angle_alpha   90.00
_cell.angle_beta   90.00
_cell.angle_gamma   90.00
#
_symmetry.space_group_name_H-M   'P 1'
#
loop_
_entity.id
_entity.type
_entity.pdbx_description
1 polymer ?
#
loop_
_entity_poly.entity_id
_entity_poly.type
_entity_poly.pdbx_seq_one_letter_code
_entity_poly.pdbx_strand_id
1 'polypeptide(L)'
;MSTTTIRIEDDLKARVAAAAQQMGKSAHAFIVDALAERVEQVEQEAAFHALADERWARIRTTGKTVGWTDAKDYLLARANVQDNDAGRPRKPAARKLAK
;
A
#
# COMPACT_ATOMS: atom_id res chain seq x y z
N MET A 1 -19.97 -23.69 -0.54
CA MET A 1 -19.50 -22.50 -1.27
C MET A 1 -20.43 -22.26 -2.45
N SER A 2 -20.82 -21.01 -2.71
CA SER A 2 -21.66 -20.66 -3.87
C SER A 2 -20.78 -20.46 -5.10
N THR A 3 -21.21 -20.96 -6.25
CA THR A 3 -20.49 -20.78 -7.52
C THR A 3 -21.01 -19.54 -8.23
N THR A 4 -20.13 -18.57 -8.49
CA THR A 4 -20.45 -17.38 -9.28
C THR A 4 -19.99 -17.58 -10.72
N THR A 5 -20.91 -17.49 -11.68
CA THR A 5 -20.58 -17.53 -13.11
C THR A 5 -20.33 -16.12 -13.63
N ILE A 6 -19.12 -15.87 -14.14
CA ILE A 6 -18.70 -14.59 -14.71
C ILE A 6 -18.58 -14.76 -16.23
N ARG A 7 -19.25 -13.91 -17.01
CA ARG A 7 -19.05 -13.84 -18.46
C ARG A 7 -17.84 -12.97 -18.76
N ILE A 8 -16.96 -13.48 -19.61
CA ILE A 8 -15.78 -12.79 -20.11
C ILE A 8 -15.71 -12.98 -21.63
N GLU A 9 -15.20 -11.99 -22.34
CA GLU A 9 -14.97 -12.05 -23.78
C GLU A 9 -13.92 -13.12 -24.12
N ASP A 10 -14.03 -13.70 -25.33
CA ASP A 10 -13.15 -14.79 -25.76
C ASP A 10 -11.66 -14.40 -25.79
N ASP A 11 -11.34 -13.15 -26.15
CA ASP A 11 -9.98 -12.61 -26.10
C ASP A 11 -9.41 -12.65 -24.67
N LEU A 12 -10.19 -12.17 -23.70
CA LEU A 12 -9.78 -12.15 -22.29
C LEU A 12 -9.62 -13.58 -21.76
N LYS A 13 -10.52 -14.49 -22.14
CA LYS A 13 -10.44 -15.91 -21.77
C LYS A 13 -9.14 -16.54 -22.27
N ALA A 14 -8.74 -16.28 -23.51
CA ALA A 14 -7.48 -16.79 -24.07
C ALA A 14 -6.26 -16.24 -23.31
N ARG A 15 -6.25 -14.94 -23.00
CA ARG A 15 -5.16 -14.29 -22.24
C ARG A 15 -5.04 -14.82 -20.81
N VAL A 16 -6.17 -15.04 -20.14
CA VAL A 16 -6.21 -15.65 -18.79
C VAL A 16 -5.67 -17.07 -18.82
N ALA A 17 -6.05 -17.88 -19.81
CA ALA A 17 -5.53 -19.24 -19.94
C ALA A 17 -4.01 -19.27 -20.14
N ALA A 18 -3.48 -18.39 -21.00
CA ALA A 18 -2.04 -18.26 -21.22
C ALA A 18 -1.28 -17.81 -19.95
N ALA A 19 -1.80 -16.81 -19.23
CA ALA A 19 -1.21 -16.33 -17.98
C ALA A 19 -1.23 -17.42 -16.89
N ALA A 20 -2.34 -18.14 -16.76
CA ALA A 20 -2.46 -19.25 -15.82
C ALA A 20 -1.44 -20.36 -16.11
N GLN A 21 -1.24 -20.70 -17.39
CA GLN A 21 -0.24 -21.69 -17.81
C GLN A 21 1.18 -21.27 -17.46
N GLN A 22 1.53 -19.99 -17.66
CA GLN A 22 2.85 -19.45 -17.26
C GLN A 22 3.11 -19.58 -15.76
N MET A 23 2.07 -19.50 -14.94
CA MET A 23 2.14 -19.66 -13.49
C MET A 23 1.95 -21.11 -13.02
N GLY A 24 1.76 -22.07 -13.94
CA GLY A 24 1.48 -23.48 -13.60
C GLY A 24 0.13 -23.70 -12.89
N LYS A 25 -0.84 -22.78 -13.08
CA LYS A 25 -2.17 -22.81 -12.44
C LYS A 25 -3.27 -23.10 -13.45
N SER A 26 -4.43 -23.53 -12.96
CA SER A 26 -5.64 -23.57 -13.78
C SER A 26 -6.20 -22.16 -13.98
N ALA A 27 -6.95 -21.94 -15.07
CA ALA A 27 -7.59 -20.64 -15.33
C ALA A 27 -8.53 -20.23 -14.18
N HIS A 28 -9.23 -21.19 -13.55
CA HIS A 28 -10.09 -20.90 -12.41
C HIS A 28 -9.29 -20.42 -11.19
N ALA A 29 -8.23 -21.15 -10.82
CA ALA A 29 -7.37 -20.77 -9.70
C ALA A 29 -6.74 -19.39 -9.92
N PHE A 30 -6.26 -19.13 -11.14
CA PHE A 30 -5.73 -17.82 -11.52
C PHE A 30 -6.75 -16.68 -11.34
N ILE A 31 -8.00 -16.89 -11.77
CA ILE A 31 -9.06 -15.87 -11.62
C ILE A 31 -9.36 -15.61 -10.14
N VAL A 32 -9.45 -16.66 -9.32
CA VAL A 32 -9.72 -16.51 -7.88
C VAL A 32 -8.59 -15.75 -7.19
N ASP A 33 -7.34 -16.10 -7.47
CA ASP A 33 -6.17 -15.42 -6.92
C ASP A 33 -6.14 -13.95 -7.35
N ALA A 34 -6.36 -13.67 -8.64
CA ALA A 34 -6.40 -12.30 -9.14
C ALA A 34 -7.50 -11.45 -8.50
N LEU A 35 -8.66 -12.04 -8.21
CA LEU A 35 -9.73 -11.35 -7.49
C LEU A 35 -9.36 -11.09 -6.03
N ALA A 36 -8.75 -12.06 -5.34
CA ALA A 36 -8.28 -11.89 -3.97
C ALA A 36 -7.24 -10.78 -3.87
N GLU A 37 -6.23 -10.81 -4.76
CA GLU A 37 -5.20 -9.76 -4.85
C GLU A 37 -5.83 -8.39 -5.14
N ARG A 38 -6.80 -8.31 -6.06
CA ARG A 38 -7.45 -7.04 -6.39
C ARG A 38 -8.26 -6.49 -5.22
N VAL A 39 -8.97 -7.34 -4.48
CA VAL A 39 -9.72 -6.92 -3.28
C VAL A 39 -8.76 -6.39 -2.24
N GLU A 40 -7.68 -7.12 -1.94
CA GLU A 40 -6.68 -6.69 -0.98
C GLU A 40 -6.06 -5.33 -1.37
N GLN A 41 -5.72 -5.15 -2.65
CA GLN A 41 -5.21 -3.87 -3.15
C GLN A 41 -6.20 -2.71 -2.93
N VAL A 42 -7.49 -2.92 -3.21
CA VAL A 42 -8.53 -1.89 -2.99
C VAL A 42 -8.65 -1.56 -1.51
N GLU A 43 -8.61 -2.55 -0.64
CA GLU A 43 -8.67 -2.35 0.82
C GLU A 43 -7.45 -1.57 1.33
N GLN A 44 -6.24 -1.91 0.86
CA GLN A 44 -5.02 -1.19 1.21
C GLN A 44 -5.04 0.26 0.70
N GLU A 45 -5.50 0.49 -0.52
CA GLU A 45 -5.65 1.83 -1.11
C GLU A 45 -6.66 2.68 -0.32
N ALA A 46 -7.83 2.11 0.00
CA ALA A 46 -8.84 2.79 0.79
C ALA A 46 -8.32 3.14 2.20
N ALA A 47 -7.63 2.21 2.87
CA ALA A 47 -7.02 2.45 4.17
C ALA A 47 -5.93 3.55 4.12
N PHE A 48 -5.12 3.56 3.06
CA PHE A 48 -4.10 4.57 2.84
C PHE A 48 -4.72 5.96 2.65
N HIS A 49 -5.77 6.07 1.84
CA HIS A 49 -6.50 7.34 1.65
C HIS A 49 -7.15 7.84 2.94
N ALA A 50 -7.84 6.97 3.68
CA ALA A 50 -8.45 7.34 4.96
C ALA A 50 -7.40 7.88 5.95
N LEU A 51 -6.23 7.24 6.03
CA LEU A 51 -5.12 7.70 6.85
C LEU A 51 -4.55 9.04 6.37
N ALA A 52 -4.47 9.26 5.06
CA ALA A 52 -4.03 10.53 4.49
C ALA A 52 -5.00 11.67 4.85
N ASP A 53 -6.30 11.43 4.73
CA ASP A 53 -7.34 12.40 5.07
C ASP A 53 -7.33 12.75 6.56
N GLU A 54 -7.19 11.76 7.44
CA GLU A 54 -7.06 11.96 8.89
C GLU A 54 -5.84 12.85 9.21
N ARG A 55 -4.68 12.52 8.61
CA ARG A 55 -3.44 13.28 8.80
C ARG A 55 -3.56 14.70 8.25
N TRP A 56 -4.21 14.86 7.10
CA TRP A 56 -4.45 16.16 6.50
C TRP A 56 -5.37 17.03 7.36
N ALA A 57 -6.47 16.47 7.87
CA ALA A 57 -7.33 17.15 8.82
C ALA A 57 -6.56 17.64 10.06
N ARG A 58 -5.71 16.77 10.64
CA ARG A 58 -4.85 17.16 11.77
C ARG A 58 -3.87 18.28 11.44
N ILE A 59 -3.26 18.27 10.25
CA ILE A 59 -2.37 19.34 9.80
C ILE A 59 -3.16 20.64 9.65
N ARG A 60 -4.34 20.61 9.02
CA ARG A 60 -5.21 21.79 8.89
C ARG A 60 -5.62 22.37 10.25
N THR A 61 -5.94 21.54 11.23
CA THR A 61 -6.34 21.99 12.58
C THR A 61 -5.16 22.52 13.40
N THR A 62 -4.01 21.84 13.37
CA THR A 62 -2.90 22.15 14.29
C THR A 62 -1.84 23.07 13.69
N GLY A 63 -1.73 23.10 12.36
CA GLY A 63 -0.62 23.70 11.61
C GLY A 63 0.74 23.05 11.88
N LYS A 64 0.78 21.91 12.58
CA LYS A 64 2.03 21.23 12.95
C LYS A 64 2.44 20.25 11.85
N THR A 65 3.65 20.43 11.33
CA THR A 65 4.28 19.56 10.33
C THR A 65 5.70 19.22 10.77
N VAL A 66 6.34 18.29 10.06
CA VAL A 66 7.76 18.02 10.21
C VAL A 66 8.48 18.71 9.05
N GLY A 67 9.54 19.45 9.34
CA GLY A 67 10.36 20.07 8.31
C GLY A 67 11.03 19.02 7.43
N TRP A 68 11.18 19.28 6.13
CA TRP A 68 11.73 18.30 5.19
C TRP A 68 13.13 17.82 5.57
N THR A 69 14.00 18.72 6.05
CA THR A 69 15.36 18.37 6.50
C THR A 69 15.32 17.35 7.64
N ASP A 70 14.55 17.63 8.71
CA ASP A 70 14.39 16.72 9.85
C ASP A 70 13.82 15.35 9.42
N ALA A 71 12.86 15.35 8.49
CA ALA A 71 12.28 14.12 7.95
C ALA A 71 13.31 13.32 7.14
N LYS A 72 14.07 13.98 6.26
CA LYS A 72 15.10 13.36 5.43
C LYS A 72 16.20 12.75 6.29
N ASP A 73 16.70 13.49 7.27
CA ASP A 73 17.78 13.03 8.16
C ASP A 73 17.32 11.81 8.97
N TYR A 74 16.09 11.83 9.49
CA TYR A 74 15.50 10.68 10.17
C TYR A 74 15.38 9.45 9.25
N LEU A 75 14.91 9.62 8.02
CA LEU A 75 14.73 8.51 7.07
C LEU A 75 16.07 7.88 6.66
N LEU A 76 17.08 8.71 6.39
CA LEU A 76 18.44 8.25 6.09
C LEU A 76 19.04 7.50 7.28
N ALA A 77 18.94 8.07 8.49
CA ALA A 77 19.41 7.40 9.69
C ALA A 77 18.69 6.06 9.91
N ARG A 78 17.37 5.99 9.65
CA ARG A 78 16.58 4.78 9.84
C ARG A 78 16.95 3.68 8.84
N ALA A 79 17.27 4.04 7.60
CA ALA A 79 17.68 3.09 6.57
C ALA A 79 19.02 2.40 6.88
N ASN A 80 19.86 3.03 7.70
CA ASN A 80 21.20 2.54 8.05
C ASN A 80 21.24 1.68 9.33
N VAL A 81 20.10 1.49 10.02
CA VAL A 81 20.04 0.71 11.27
C VAL A 81 19.55 -0.70 10.98
N GLN A 82 20.34 -1.71 11.36
CA GLN A 82 19.93 -3.12 11.35
C GLN A 82 18.92 -3.37 12.49
N ASP A 83 18.15 -4.47 12.41
CA ASP A 83 16.91 -4.73 13.17
C ASP A 83 17.02 -4.74 14.72
N ASN A 84 18.16 -4.41 15.30
CA ASN A 84 18.35 -4.22 16.73
C ASN A 84 17.88 -2.83 17.19
N ASP A 85 16.90 -2.80 18.10
CA ASP A 85 16.27 -1.58 18.66
C ASP A 85 17.27 -0.58 19.30
N ALA A 86 18.49 -1.01 19.59
CA ALA A 86 19.53 -0.21 20.24
C ALA A 86 20.07 0.97 19.39
N GLY A 87 19.73 1.05 18.10
CA GLY A 87 20.23 2.08 17.18
C GLY A 87 19.19 2.98 16.52
N ARG A 88 17.88 2.82 16.79
CA ARG A 88 16.84 3.52 16.02
C ARG A 88 16.89 5.04 16.23
N PRO A 89 16.96 5.86 15.16
CA PRO A 89 16.96 7.31 15.30
C PRO A 89 15.66 7.80 15.92
N ARG A 90 15.73 8.92 16.65
CA ARG A 90 14.55 9.55 17.25
C ARG A 90 13.66 10.15 16.15
N LYS A 91 12.36 9.85 16.19
CA LYS A 91 11.38 10.46 15.29
C LYS A 91 11.32 11.98 15.48
N PRO A 92 11.36 12.78 14.41
CA PRO A 92 11.24 14.23 14.52
C PRO A 92 9.84 14.61 14.99
N ALA A 93 9.76 15.60 15.89
CA ALA A 93 8.51 16.06 16.44
C ALA A 93 7.83 17.08 15.51
N ALA A 94 6.52 16.92 15.27
CA ALA A 94 5.75 17.87 14.48
C ALA A 94 5.59 19.21 15.23
N ARG A 95 5.91 20.32 14.56
CA ARG A 95 5.87 21.69 15.08
C ARG A 95 5.29 22.63 14.04
N LYS A 96 4.81 23.79 14.46
CA LYS A 96 4.43 24.84 13.49
C LYS A 96 5.71 25.31 12.79
N LEU A 97 5.72 25.36 11.46
CA LEU A 97 6.84 25.96 10.73
C LEU A 97 6.92 27.43 11.11
N ALA A 98 8.05 27.86 11.66
CA ALA A 98 8.34 29.27 11.81
C ALA A 98 8.40 29.89 10.40
N LYS A 99 7.82 31.09 10.25
CA LYS A 99 7.87 31.87 9.02
C LYS A 99 9.30 32.21 8.63
#